data_AF-A0A946YH84-F1
#
_entry.id   AF-A0A946YH84-F1
#
_cell.length_a   1.000
_cell.length_b   1.000
_cell.length_c   1.000
_cell.angle_alpha   90.00
_cell.angle_beta   90.00
_cell.angle_gamma   90.00
#
_symmetry.space_group_name_H-M   'P 1'
#
loop_
_entity.id
_entity.type
_entity.pdbx_description
1 polymer ?
#
loop_
_entity_poly.entity_id
_entity_poly.type
_entity_poly.pdbx_seq_one_letter_code
_entity_poly.pdbx_strand_id
1 'polypeptide(L)'
;AGLHRAGADIVMSYASMGSNALFNLLQRSDLLMVAEGLDVFKLPVPAQLAGKTIAEANIRERTQCNVIGIDDQKETMTNPDPDTVLPGDAEIVLIGSPAGESEFLRIFQSN
;
A
#
# COMPACT_ATOMS: atom_id res chain seq x y z
N ALA A 1 -15.06 14.07 13.26
CA ALA A 1 -14.49 15.04 14.23
C ALA A 1 -15.35 15.33 15.49
N GLY A 2 -16.62 14.91 15.58
CA GLY A 2 -17.47 15.23 16.75
C GLY A 2 -17.02 14.57 18.07
N LEU A 3 -16.60 13.30 18.02
CA LEU A 3 -16.25 12.51 19.21
C LEU A 3 -14.89 12.90 19.82
N HIS A 4 -13.88 13.21 19.00
CA HIS A 4 -12.59 13.70 19.51
C HIS A 4 -12.72 15.05 20.25
N ARG A 5 -13.55 15.97 19.76
CA ARG A 5 -13.79 17.25 20.44
C ARG A 5 -14.62 17.12 21.72
N ALA A 6 -15.30 15.98 21.92
CA ALA A 6 -16.06 15.70 23.14
C ALA A 6 -15.18 15.15 24.28
N GLY A 7 -13.85 15.08 24.09
CA GLY A 7 -12.91 14.60 25.10
C GLY A 7 -12.61 13.10 25.04
N ALA A 8 -12.97 12.42 23.95
CA ALA A 8 -12.57 11.03 23.75
C ALA A 8 -11.09 10.93 23.35
N ASP A 9 -10.31 10.19 24.12
CA ASP A 9 -8.89 9.92 23.83
C ASP A 9 -8.71 9.04 22.58
N ILE A 10 -9.66 8.13 22.33
CA ILE A 10 -9.68 7.24 21.16
C ILE A 10 -11.10 7.18 20.59
N VAL A 11 -11.21 7.32 19.27
CA VAL A 11 -12.48 7.15 18.54
C VAL A 11 -12.27 6.12 17.46
N MET A 12 -13.02 5.01 17.53
CA MET A 12 -12.99 3.96 16.51
C MET A 12 -14.29 3.97 15.70
N SER A 13 -14.17 4.02 14.37
CA SER A 13 -15.30 3.87 13.46
C SER A 13 -15.55 2.39 13.20
N TYR A 14 -16.60 1.81 13.80
CA TYR A 14 -16.98 0.41 13.56
C TYR A 14 -17.34 0.14 12.09
N ALA A 15 -17.92 1.12 11.41
CA ALA A 15 -18.20 1.02 9.98
C ALA A 15 -16.90 0.90 9.18
N SER A 16 -15.91 1.78 9.43
CA SER A 16 -14.62 1.75 8.74
C SER A 16 -13.83 0.48 9.07
N MET A 17 -13.77 0.07 10.34
CA MET A 17 -13.08 -1.17 10.74
C MET A 17 -13.73 -2.41 10.10
N GLY A 18 -15.07 -2.48 10.11
CA GLY A 18 -15.81 -3.59 9.50
C GLY A 18 -15.62 -3.64 7.98
N SER A 19 -15.65 -2.49 7.31
CA SER A 19 -15.39 -2.40 5.87
C SER A 19 -13.98 -2.88 5.52
N ASN A 20 -12.95 -2.39 6.21
CA ASN A 20 -11.57 -2.82 5.94
C ASN A 20 -11.36 -4.32 6.17
N ALA A 21 -11.92 -4.87 7.26
CA ALA A 21 -11.84 -6.30 7.52
C ALA A 21 -12.47 -7.14 6.40
N LEU A 22 -13.64 -6.71 5.89
CA LEU A 22 -14.30 -7.36 4.76
C LEU A 22 -13.51 -7.22 3.46
N PHE A 23 -12.90 -6.07 3.19
CA PHE A 23 -12.05 -5.86 2.01
C PHE A 23 -10.82 -6.76 2.01
N ASN A 24 -10.09 -6.87 3.14
CA ASN A 24 -8.93 -7.76 3.24
C ASN A 24 -9.30 -9.23 3.02
N LEU A 25 -10.45 -9.66 3.55
CA LEU A 25 -10.97 -11.01 3.31
C LEU A 25 -11.29 -11.27 1.83
N LEU A 26 -11.78 -10.26 1.11
CA LEU A 26 -12.22 -10.41 -0.28
C LEU A 26 -11.09 -10.25 -1.31
N GLN A 27 -10.15 -9.32 -1.09
CA GLN A 27 -9.13 -8.96 -2.08
C GLN A 27 -7.75 -9.60 -1.84
N ARG A 28 -7.52 -10.29 -0.71
CA ARG A 28 -6.23 -10.90 -0.34
C ARG A 28 -5.04 -9.92 -0.38
N SER A 29 -5.30 -8.63 -0.18
CA SER A 29 -4.28 -7.60 0.03
C SER A 29 -4.19 -7.34 1.53
N ASP A 30 -2.97 -7.28 2.09
CA ASP A 30 -2.76 -6.85 3.48
C ASP A 30 -2.89 -5.32 3.52
N LEU A 31 -4.12 -4.80 3.53
CA LEU A 31 -4.40 -3.37 3.62
C LEU A 31 -4.59 -2.93 5.08
N LEU A 32 -3.84 -1.91 5.47
CA LEU A 32 -3.87 -1.26 6.77
C LEU A 32 -4.18 0.23 6.58
N MET A 33 -5.32 0.68 7.10
CA MET A 33 -5.64 2.12 7.12
C MET A 33 -4.80 2.83 8.18
N VAL A 34 -4.02 3.81 7.75
CA VAL A 34 -3.15 4.62 8.63
C VAL A 34 -3.88 5.89 9.06
N ALA A 35 -4.62 6.51 8.13
CA ALA A 35 -5.47 7.66 8.37
C ALA A 35 -6.66 7.62 7.41
N GLU A 36 -7.69 8.44 7.66
CA GLU A 36 -8.84 8.53 6.76
C GLU A 36 -8.38 8.90 5.33
N GLY A 37 -8.59 7.99 4.38
CA GLY A 37 -8.19 8.16 2.98
C GLY A 37 -6.72 7.86 2.66
N LEU A 38 -5.96 7.29 3.60
CA LEU A 38 -4.57 6.88 3.40
C LEU A 38 -4.34 5.47 3.96
N ASP A 39 -4.00 4.56 3.07
CA ASP A 39 -3.82 3.14 3.32
C ASP A 39 -2.41 2.70 2.99
N VAL A 40 -1.89 1.77 3.80
CA VAL A 40 -0.67 1.01 3.53
C VAL A 40 -1.09 -0.37 3.06
N PHE A 41 -0.54 -0.83 1.95
CA PHE A 41 -0.89 -2.14 1.40
C PHE A 41 0.35 -2.85 0.89
N LYS A 42 0.37 -4.17 1.10
CA LYS A 42 1.44 -5.07 0.66
C LYS A 42 0.92 -6.02 -0.42
N LEU A 43 1.72 -6.22 -1.46
CA LEU A 43 1.42 -7.11 -2.57
C LEU A 43 2.72 -7.65 -3.20
N PRO A 44 2.65 -8.78 -3.94
CA PRO A 44 3.79 -9.26 -4.73
C PRO A 44 4.26 -8.20 -5.72
N VAL A 45 5.57 -8.09 -5.93
CA VAL A 45 6.13 -7.23 -6.97
C VAL A 45 5.55 -7.65 -8.33
N PRO A 46 4.83 -6.77 -9.05
CA PRO A 46 4.30 -7.09 -10.37
C PRO A 46 5.42 -7.46 -11.34
N ALA A 47 5.19 -8.45 -12.21
CA ALA A 47 6.19 -8.92 -13.17
C ALA A 47 6.74 -7.80 -14.08
N GLN A 48 5.95 -6.76 -14.33
CA GLN A 48 6.32 -5.58 -15.14
C GLN A 48 7.32 -4.64 -14.43
N LEU A 49 7.40 -4.75 -13.10
CA LEU A 49 8.27 -3.96 -12.23
C LEU A 49 9.50 -4.74 -11.77
N ALA A 50 9.45 -6.07 -11.80
CA ALA A 50 10.58 -6.93 -11.46
C ALA A 50 11.83 -6.57 -12.27
N GLY A 51 12.95 -6.38 -11.57
CA GLY A 51 14.24 -6.02 -12.17
C GLY A 51 14.43 -4.54 -12.51
N LYS A 52 13.42 -3.68 -12.27
CA LYS A 52 13.55 -2.22 -12.41
C LYS A 52 13.89 -1.58 -11.08
N THR A 53 14.59 -0.45 -11.12
CA THR A 53 14.72 0.42 -9.94
C THR A 53 13.39 1.09 -9.60
N ILE A 54 13.23 1.54 -8.35
CA ILE A 54 12.05 2.31 -7.92
C ILE A 54 11.91 3.59 -8.76
N ALA A 55 13.04 4.25 -9.05
CA ALA A 55 13.08 5.43 -9.91
C ALA A 55 12.58 5.15 -11.34
N GLU A 56 13.03 4.04 -11.96
CA GLU A 56 12.57 3.63 -13.29
C GLU A 56 11.11 3.18 -13.32
N ALA A 57 10.63 2.56 -12.23
CA ALA A 57 9.25 2.12 -12.11
C ALA A 57 8.26 3.30 -12.13
N ASN A 58 8.71 4.46 -11.62
CA ASN A 58 8.01 5.73 -11.56
C ASN A 58 6.56 5.59 -11.02
N ILE A 59 6.42 4.79 -9.95
CA ILE A 59 5.12 4.41 -9.37
C ILE A 59 4.36 5.64 -8.90
N ARG A 60 5.02 6.55 -8.18
CA ARG A 60 4.39 7.74 -7.60
C ARG A 60 3.76 8.65 -8.65
N GLU A 61 4.43 8.92 -9.76
CA GLU A 61 3.85 9.78 -10.79
C GLU A 61 2.65 9.11 -11.48
N ARG A 62 2.70 7.78 -11.64
CA ARG A 62 1.68 7.01 -12.36
C ARG A 62 0.43 6.71 -11.52
N THR A 63 0.59 6.52 -10.21
CA THR A 63 -0.49 6.01 -9.34
C THR A 63 -0.72 6.87 -8.10
N GLN A 64 0.13 7.86 -7.82
CA GLN A 64 0.16 8.60 -6.55
C GLN A 64 0.48 7.75 -5.32
N CYS A 65 0.89 6.49 -5.48
CA CYS A 65 1.39 5.64 -4.39
C CYS A 65 2.88 5.86 -4.17
N ASN A 66 3.32 5.81 -2.92
CA ASN A 66 4.74 5.86 -2.58
C ASN A 66 5.24 4.50 -2.09
N VAL A 67 6.45 4.13 -2.49
CA VAL A 67 7.11 2.92 -2.01
C VAL A 67 7.72 3.21 -0.64
N ILE A 68 7.33 2.44 0.37
CA ILE A 68 7.81 2.60 1.74
C ILE A 68 8.58 1.38 2.25
N GLY A 69 8.53 0.27 1.52
CA GLY A 69 9.32 -0.91 1.84
C GLY A 69 9.30 -1.98 0.76
N ILE A 70 10.25 -2.92 0.89
CA ILE A 70 10.36 -4.15 0.11
C ILE A 70 10.57 -5.29 1.11
N ASP A 71 9.80 -6.36 0.97
CA ASP A 71 9.84 -7.54 1.84
C ASP A 71 10.28 -8.74 0.99
N ASP A 72 11.50 -9.22 1.19
CA ASP A 72 12.10 -10.33 0.42
C ASP A 72 11.91 -11.71 1.09
N GLN A 73 10.94 -11.82 2.01
CA GLN A 73 10.65 -13.00 2.85
C GLN A 73 11.71 -13.33 3.90
N LYS A 74 12.87 -12.67 3.91
CA LYS A 74 13.91 -12.83 4.93
C LYS A 74 14.05 -11.57 5.78
N GLU A 75 14.05 -10.41 5.13
CA GLU A 75 14.09 -9.11 5.76
C GLU A 75 13.15 -8.13 5.08
N THR A 76 12.61 -7.22 5.88
CA THR A 76 11.85 -6.09 5.36
C THR A 76 12.76 -4.88 5.34
N MET A 77 13.13 -4.43 4.14
CA MET A 77 13.81 -3.16 3.95
C MET A 77 12.79 -2.03 4.03
N THR A 78 12.98 -1.13 4.97
CA THR A 78 12.15 0.08 5.13
C THR A 78 12.83 1.28 4.50
N ASN A 79 12.04 2.18 3.91
CA ASN A 79 12.53 3.39 3.22
C ASN A 79 13.62 3.09 2.17
N PRO A 80 13.27 2.33 1.11
CA PRO A 80 14.22 1.95 0.07
C PRO A 80 14.74 3.17 -0.70
N ASP A 81 16.01 3.12 -1.14
CA ASP A 81 16.58 4.15 -2.01
C ASP A 81 15.92 4.08 -3.41
N PRO A 82 15.69 5.22 -4.10
CA PRO A 82 15.16 5.22 -5.47
C PRO A 82 15.93 4.33 -6.46
N ASP A 83 17.23 4.13 -6.27
CA ASP A 83 18.07 3.27 -7.11
C ASP A 83 17.95 1.77 -6.76
N THR A 84 17.15 1.42 -5.75
CA THR A 84 16.94 0.03 -5.36
C THR A 84 16.15 -0.74 -6.42
N VAL A 85 16.67 -1.90 -6.83
CA VAL A 85 16.01 -2.80 -7.76
C VAL A 85 14.91 -3.58 -7.07
N LEU A 86 13.73 -3.64 -7.68
CA LEU A 86 12.58 -4.42 -7.22
C LEU A 86 12.78 -5.92 -7.53
N PRO A 87 12.89 -6.80 -6.53
CA PRO A 87 13.03 -8.24 -6.75
C PRO A 87 11.70 -8.86 -7.21
N GLY A 88 11.73 -9.82 -8.13
CA GLY A 88 10.51 -10.42 -8.69
C GLY A 88 9.80 -11.42 -7.77
N ASP A 89 10.48 -11.93 -6.75
CA ASP A 89 9.99 -12.88 -5.74
C ASP A 89 9.74 -12.22 -4.37
N ALA A 90 9.83 -10.89 -4.32
CA ALA A 90 9.55 -10.08 -3.13
C ALA A 90 8.14 -9.48 -3.16
N GLU A 91 7.74 -8.92 -2.03
CA GLU A 91 6.57 -8.07 -1.91
C GLU A 91 6.97 -6.60 -1.80
N ILE A 92 6.15 -5.72 -2.36
CA ILE A 92 6.31 -4.28 -2.29
C ILE A 92 5.27 -3.71 -1.31
N VAL A 93 5.73 -2.82 -0.43
CA VAL A 93 4.88 -2.11 0.52
C VAL A 93 4.69 -0.67 0.03
N LEU A 94 3.43 -0.32 -0.21
CA LEU A 94 3.01 0.97 -0.74
C LEU A 94 2.17 1.72 0.28
N ILE A 95 2.23 3.04 0.23
CA ILE A 95 1.27 3.93 0.89
C ILE A 95 0.58 4.80 -0.16
N GLY A 96 -0.74 4.93 -0.07
CA GLY A 96 -1.52 5.72 -1.02
C GLY A 96 -2.99 5.84 -0.61
N SER A 97 -3.77 6.54 -1.41
CA SER A 97 -5.23 6.58 -1.24
C SER A 97 -5.86 5.34 -1.89
N PRO A 98 -7.13 5.01 -1.56
CA PRO A 98 -7.87 3.94 -2.24
C PRO A 98 -7.91 4.10 -3.77
N ALA A 99 -7.96 5.35 -4.26
CA ALA A 99 -7.90 5.66 -5.68
C ALA A 99 -6.52 5.36 -6.28
N GLY A 100 -5.44 5.67 -5.54
CA GLY A 100 -4.09 5.36 -5.98
C GLY A 100 -3.80 3.87 -6.00
N GLU A 101 -4.29 3.13 -5.00
CA GLU A 101 -4.23 1.66 -5.00
C GLU A 101 -4.98 1.08 -6.19
N SER A 102 -6.23 1.51 -6.42
CA SER A 102 -7.02 1.06 -7.57
C SER A 102 -6.30 1.30 -8.90
N GLU A 103 -5.65 2.47 -9.04
CA GLU A 103 -4.87 2.82 -10.23
C GLU A 103 -3.61 1.96 -10.35
N PHE A 104 -2.93 1.68 -9.23
CA PHE A 104 -1.78 0.78 -9.20
C PHE A 104 -2.16 -0.61 -9.70
N LEU A 105 -3.23 -1.20 -9.15
CA LEU A 105 -3.71 -2.53 -9.54
C LEU A 105 -4.13 -2.54 -11.01
N ARG A 106 -4.81 -1.50 -11.48
CA ARG A 106 -5.21 -1.37 -12.89
C ARG A 106 -4.01 -1.33 -13.84
N ILE A 107 -2.96 -0.60 -13.48
CA ILE A 107 -1.78 -0.43 -14.34
C ILE A 107 -0.88 -1.68 -14.32
N PHE A 108 -0.66 -2.27 -13.14
CA PHE A 108 0.42 -3.25 -12.94
C PHE A 108 -0.06 -4.68 -12.68
N GLN A 109 -1.30 -4.90 -12.25
CA GLN A 109 -1.88 -6.23 -12.02
C GLN A 109 -2.94 -6.63 -13.07
N SER A 110 -3.15 -5.83 -14.12
CA SER A 110 -3.98 -6.24 -15.26
C SER A 110 -3.26 -7.24 -16.16
N ASN A 111 -3.18 -8.52 -15.72
CA ASN A 111 -2.97 -9.70 -16.57
C ASN A 111 -3.32 -10.99 -15.81
#